data_AF-A0ABC9YC30-F1
#
_entry.id   AF-A0ABC9YC30-F1
#
_cell.length_a   1.000
_cell.length_b   1.000
_cell.length_c   1.000
_cell.angle_alpha   90.00
_cell.angle_beta   90.00
_cell.angle_gamma   90.00
#
_symmetry.space_group_name_H-M   'P 1'
#
loop_
_entity.id
_entity.type
_entity.pdbx_description
1 polymer ?
#
loop_
_entity_poly.entity_id
_entity_poly.type
_entity_poly.pdbx_seq_one_letter_code
_entity_poly.pdbx_strand_id
1 'polypeptide(L)'
;MLDLVLTNKEGLVGDVKLKGSLGCSDHEMVEFKILRAARRARSKLTTLDFRRAGFGLSRDLLGRIPWDKALEGRGDQDSWLIFKGHLLQAQERCIPTKRKSSKNTKRPPWMNKEVLGKVKHKKEAYRGWKQGQVAWEEYREIVQAGRDQVRKAKALTEISLARDVKNNKKSFYRYFSDKRKARENVGPLRNETGDLVTQDMEKAEVLDDFFASVFTGKCFSYTVQVTEGKGRDWENAEPPTVGEDQV
;
A
#
# COMPACT_ATOMS: atom_id res chain seq x y z
N MET A 1 -24.44 -26.81 17.47
CA MET A 1 -24.39 -25.37 17.83
C MET A 1 -22.92 -24.99 17.96
N LEU A 2 -22.33 -24.32 16.95
CA LEU A 2 -20.87 -24.11 16.84
C LEU A 2 -20.46 -22.62 16.89
N ASP A 3 -21.42 -21.71 16.99
CA ASP A 3 -21.17 -20.27 16.97
C ASP A 3 -21.13 -19.70 18.39
N LEU A 4 -19.93 -19.33 18.86
CA LEU A 4 -19.67 -18.89 20.23
C LEU A 4 -19.26 -17.40 20.28
N VAL A 5 -19.79 -16.66 21.26
CA VAL A 5 -19.34 -15.30 21.58
C VAL A 5 -18.57 -15.35 22.89
N LEU A 6 -17.24 -15.24 22.82
CA LEU A 6 -16.36 -15.28 23.99
C LEU A 6 -16.00 -13.85 24.42
N THR A 7 -16.05 -13.59 25.73
CA THR A 7 -15.60 -12.33 26.35
C THR A 7 -14.70 -12.63 27.54
N ASN A 8 -13.66 -11.82 27.73
CA ASN A 8 -12.79 -11.86 28.91
C ASN A 8 -13.22 -10.86 30.00
N LYS A 9 -14.34 -10.19 29.81
CA LYS A 9 -14.92 -9.24 30.76
C LYS A 9 -16.40 -9.56 30.96
N GLU A 10 -16.76 -9.81 32.20
CA GLU A 10 -18.15 -9.99 32.61
C GLU A 10 -18.94 -8.70 32.37
N GLY A 11 -20.19 -8.84 31.90
CA GLY A 11 -21.06 -7.70 31.57
C GLY A 11 -20.69 -6.88 30.33
N LEU A 12 -19.59 -7.19 29.61
CA LEU A 12 -19.23 -6.49 28.37
C LEU A 12 -20.19 -6.82 27.22
N VAL A 13 -20.75 -8.01 27.21
CA VAL A 13 -21.67 -8.50 26.19
C VAL A 13 -23.05 -8.68 26.81
N GLY A 14 -24.07 -8.08 26.20
CA GLY A 14 -25.46 -8.22 26.59
C GLY A 14 -26.38 -8.44 25.38
N ASP A 15 -27.66 -8.73 25.63
CA ASP A 15 -28.70 -8.91 24.59
C ASP A 15 -28.31 -9.91 23.49
N VAL A 16 -27.78 -11.07 23.86
CA VAL A 16 -27.45 -12.15 22.91
C VAL A 16 -28.74 -12.80 22.41
N LYS A 17 -28.96 -12.77 21.08
CA LYS A 17 -30.15 -13.33 20.42
C LYS A 17 -29.78 -13.98 19.10
N LEU A 18 -30.49 -15.04 18.73
CA LEU A 18 -30.42 -15.63 17.40
C LEU A 18 -31.38 -14.87 16.48
N LYS A 19 -30.92 -14.52 15.27
CA LYS A 19 -31.68 -13.72 14.29
C LYS A 19 -32.00 -14.46 12.99
N GLY A 20 -31.90 -15.79 12.99
CA GLY A 20 -32.08 -16.62 11.80
C GLY A 20 -30.85 -16.61 10.89
N SER A 21 -30.93 -17.28 9.74
CA SER A 21 -29.80 -17.50 8.85
C SER A 21 -29.40 -16.26 8.05
N LEU A 22 -28.09 -16.04 7.86
CA LEU A 22 -27.59 -14.96 7.00
C LEU A 22 -27.55 -15.41 5.53
N GLY A 23 -28.70 -15.35 4.84
CA GLY A 23 -28.83 -15.80 3.44
C GLY A 23 -29.14 -17.30 3.35
N CYS A 24 -28.38 -18.05 2.55
CA CYS A 24 -28.51 -19.53 2.43
C CYS A 24 -27.57 -20.29 3.38
N SER A 25 -27.04 -19.62 4.40
CA SER A 25 -26.16 -20.25 5.39
C SER A 25 -26.95 -21.23 6.23
N ASP A 26 -26.38 -22.39 6.50
CA ASP A 26 -26.82 -23.33 7.52
C ASP A 26 -26.58 -22.77 8.95
N HIS A 27 -25.63 -21.84 9.09
CA HIS A 27 -25.43 -21.08 10.33
C HIS A 27 -26.48 -19.99 10.60
N GLU A 28 -26.89 -19.87 11.86
CA GLU A 28 -27.73 -18.79 12.38
C GLU A 28 -26.90 -17.58 12.84
N MET A 29 -27.44 -16.39 12.64
CA MET A 29 -26.81 -15.15 13.06
C MET A 29 -26.96 -14.95 14.56
N VAL A 30 -25.83 -14.80 15.26
CA VAL A 30 -25.79 -14.36 16.65
C VAL A 30 -25.70 -12.83 16.70
N GLU A 31 -26.76 -12.16 17.16
CA GLU A 31 -26.77 -10.73 17.47
C GLU A 31 -26.47 -10.52 18.96
N PHE A 32 -25.56 -9.61 19.28
CA PHE A 32 -25.24 -9.24 20.66
C PHE A 32 -24.88 -7.75 20.74
N LYS A 33 -25.00 -7.16 21.92
CA LYS A 33 -24.59 -5.78 22.20
C LYS A 33 -23.28 -5.78 22.98
N ILE A 34 -22.32 -4.98 22.53
CA ILE A 34 -21.12 -4.66 23.30
C ILE A 34 -21.44 -3.42 24.14
N LEU A 35 -21.54 -3.60 25.45
CA LEU A 35 -21.81 -2.56 26.42
C LEU A 35 -20.51 -1.79 26.69
N ARG A 36 -20.16 -0.87 25.79
CA ARG A 36 -18.97 -0.03 25.92
C ARG A 36 -19.28 1.43 25.60
N ALA A 37 -18.84 2.33 26.49
CA ALA A 37 -18.74 3.76 26.18
C ALA A 37 -17.63 3.99 25.13
N ALA A 38 -17.99 3.94 23.86
CA ALA A 38 -17.04 4.13 22.77
C ALA A 38 -16.96 5.61 22.37
N ARG A 39 -15.90 6.31 22.79
CA ARG A 39 -15.45 7.53 22.08
C ARG A 39 -14.80 7.09 20.77
N ARG A 40 -15.47 7.34 19.65
CA ARG A 40 -14.91 7.09 18.32
C ARG A 40 -13.77 8.08 18.06
N ALA A 41 -12.54 7.70 18.39
CA ALA A 41 -11.36 8.48 18.02
C ALA A 41 -11.31 8.54 16.49
N ARG A 42 -11.53 9.74 15.92
CA ARG A 42 -11.25 9.97 14.49
C ARG A 42 -9.73 9.94 14.37
N SER A 43 -9.16 8.88 13.79
CA SER A 43 -7.75 8.87 13.41
C SER A 43 -7.54 9.95 12.34
N LYS A 44 -7.04 11.12 12.77
CA LYS A 44 -6.65 12.20 11.87
C LYS A 44 -5.25 11.90 11.33
N LEU A 45 -5.13 10.83 10.54
CA LEU A 45 -3.87 10.55 9.85
C LEU A 45 -3.65 11.65 8.80
N THR A 46 -2.54 12.38 8.90
CA THR A 46 -2.08 13.34 7.91
C THR A 46 -0.98 12.71 7.05
N THR A 47 -0.89 13.11 5.78
CA THR A 47 0.21 12.73 4.88
C THR A 47 0.70 13.97 4.17
N LEU A 48 1.96 13.98 3.74
CA LEU A 48 2.46 15.02 2.84
C LEU A 48 1.72 14.98 1.50
N ASP A 49 1.46 16.15 0.92
CA ASP A 49 0.80 16.29 -0.38
C ASP A 49 1.79 16.73 -1.46
N PHE A 50 2.58 15.77 -1.96
CA PHE A 50 3.59 15.99 -3.00
C PHE A 50 3.04 16.58 -4.30
N ARG A 51 1.73 16.48 -4.57
CA ARG A 51 1.11 17.11 -5.75
C ARG A 51 1.08 18.64 -5.66
N ARG A 52 1.10 19.18 -4.44
CA ARG A 52 1.09 20.62 -4.15
C ARG A 52 2.43 21.08 -3.57
N ALA A 53 3.47 20.27 -3.69
CA ALA A 53 4.79 20.61 -3.20
C ALA A 53 5.40 21.75 -4.02
N GLY A 54 5.90 22.77 -3.33
CA GLY A 54 6.67 23.85 -3.94
C GLY A 54 8.12 23.42 -4.17
N PHE A 55 8.37 22.55 -5.17
CA PHE A 55 9.73 22.05 -5.43
C PHE A 55 10.73 23.15 -5.80
N GLY A 56 10.28 24.25 -6.41
CA GLY A 56 11.12 25.43 -6.66
C GLY A 56 11.63 26.05 -5.35
N LEU A 57 10.71 26.36 -4.41
CA LEU A 57 11.07 26.86 -3.08
C LEU A 57 11.96 25.88 -2.31
N SER A 58 11.70 24.58 -2.44
CA SER A 58 12.54 23.55 -1.80
C SER A 58 13.96 23.56 -2.36
N ARG A 59 14.12 23.74 -3.67
CA ARG A 59 15.43 23.83 -4.32
C ARG A 59 16.16 25.10 -3.89
N ASP A 60 15.47 26.23 -3.81
CA ASP A 60 16.06 27.49 -3.38
C ASP A 60 16.52 27.43 -1.92
N LEU A 61 15.72 26.84 -1.03
CA LEU A 61 16.08 26.68 0.38
C LEU A 61 17.32 25.79 0.56
N LEU A 62 17.39 24.67 -0.17
CA LEU A 62 18.53 23.77 -0.09
C LEU A 62 19.77 24.31 -0.81
N GLY A 63 19.59 25.06 -1.91
CA GLY A 63 20.69 25.67 -2.67
C GLY A 63 21.35 26.86 -1.97
N ARG A 64 20.68 27.49 -1.00
CA ARG A 64 21.25 28.58 -0.18
C ARG A 64 22.15 28.10 0.95
N ILE A 65 22.17 26.80 1.23
CA ILE A 65 22.98 26.24 2.32
C ILE A 65 24.42 26.13 1.79
N PRO A 66 25.42 26.70 2.50
CA PRO A 66 26.82 26.54 2.13
C PRO A 66 27.28 25.13 2.52
N TRP A 67 26.94 24.13 1.69
CA TRP A 67 27.19 22.72 1.96
C TRP A 67 28.65 22.42 2.23
N ASP A 68 29.56 23.07 1.51
CA ASP A 68 31.00 22.90 1.69
C ASP A 68 31.42 23.16 3.15
N LYS A 69 30.90 24.24 3.77
CA LYS A 69 31.17 24.57 5.17
C LYS A 69 30.36 23.74 6.16
N ALA A 70 29.13 23.39 5.79
CA ALA A 70 28.24 22.61 6.65
C ALA A 70 28.74 21.17 6.84
N LEU A 71 29.45 20.63 5.84
CA LEU A 71 29.94 19.26 5.82
C LEU A 71 31.47 19.17 6.04
N GLU A 72 32.17 20.30 6.09
CA GLU A 72 33.63 20.35 6.29
C GLU A 72 34.06 19.64 7.58
N GLY A 73 35.01 18.71 7.47
CA GLY A 73 35.59 17.98 8.60
C GLY A 73 34.61 17.07 9.34
N ARG A 74 33.44 16.75 8.76
CA ARG A 74 32.43 15.83 9.32
C ARG A 74 32.62 14.43 8.75
N GLY A 75 32.39 13.40 9.57
CA GLY A 75 32.29 12.03 9.08
C GLY A 75 30.99 11.81 8.29
N ASP A 76 30.92 10.73 7.52
CA ASP A 76 29.81 10.44 6.61
C ASP A 76 28.44 10.42 7.32
N GLN A 77 28.40 9.84 8.52
CA GLN A 77 27.18 9.76 9.31
C GLN A 77 26.69 11.13 9.79
N ASP A 78 27.61 11.98 10.26
CA ASP A 78 27.28 13.33 10.72
C ASP A 78 26.85 14.22 9.54
N SER A 79 27.55 14.10 8.42
CA SER A 79 27.21 14.75 7.15
C SER A 79 25.81 14.36 6.68
N TRP A 80 25.45 13.08 6.75
CA TRP A 80 24.13 12.59 6.42
C TRP A 80 23.04 13.16 7.35
N LEU A 81 23.29 13.19 8.66
CA LEU A 81 22.33 13.74 9.62
C LEU A 81 22.07 15.23 9.38
N ILE A 82 23.11 16.00 9.08
CA ILE A 82 23.01 17.44 8.73
C ILE A 82 22.19 17.62 7.46
N PHE A 83 22.52 16.89 6.40
CA PHE A 83 21.79 16.93 5.14
C PHE A 83 20.31 16.55 5.34
N LYS A 84 20.04 15.44 6.03
CA LYS A 84 18.70 14.96 6.33
C LYS A 84 17.91 15.98 7.14
N GLY A 85 18.53 16.64 8.12
CA GLY A 85 17.89 17.70 8.91
C GLY A 85 17.42 18.86 8.03
N HIS A 86 18.28 19.38 7.16
CA HIS A 86 17.93 20.45 6.24
C HIS A 86 16.89 20.04 5.20
N LEU A 87 16.97 18.81 4.69
CA LEU A 87 15.98 18.25 3.77
C LEU A 87 14.59 18.16 4.41
N LEU A 88 14.52 17.66 5.65
CA LEU A 88 13.27 17.57 6.40
C LEU A 88 12.69 18.97 6.72
N GLN A 89 13.56 19.93 7.05
CA GLN A 89 13.13 21.31 7.27
C GLN A 89 12.58 21.95 5.98
N ALA A 90 13.22 21.73 4.84
CA ALA A 90 12.72 22.19 3.55
C ALA A 90 11.38 21.50 3.20
N GLN A 91 11.27 20.20 3.48
CA GLN A 91 10.05 19.42 3.28
C GLN A 91 8.88 19.97 4.09
N GLU A 92 9.07 20.28 5.37
CA GLU A 92 8.03 20.84 6.24
C GLU A 92 7.52 22.21 5.76
N ARG A 93 8.42 23.04 5.22
CA ARG A 93 8.07 24.38 4.72
C ARG A 93 7.42 24.35 3.34
N CYS A 94 7.84 23.43 2.48
CA CYS A 94 7.47 23.44 1.06
C CYS A 94 6.37 22.46 0.69
N ILE A 95 6.10 21.44 1.52
CA ILE A 95 5.14 20.39 1.21
C ILE A 95 3.96 20.46 2.19
N PRO A 96 2.79 20.94 1.75
CA PRO A 96 1.63 21.00 2.62
C PRO A 96 1.18 19.59 3.03
N THR A 97 0.61 19.46 4.23
CA THR A 97 -0.02 18.21 4.65
C THR A 97 -1.48 18.15 4.21
N LYS A 98 -1.94 16.96 3.84
CA LYS A 98 -3.35 16.65 3.59
C LYS A 98 -3.84 15.62 4.58
N ARG A 99 -5.13 15.72 4.92
CA ARG A 99 -5.79 14.66 5.68
C ARG A 99 -5.92 13.43 4.81
N LYS A 100 -5.54 12.28 5.36
CA LYS A 100 -5.79 10.98 4.75
C LYS A 100 -7.30 10.72 4.85
N SER A 101 -8.00 11.13 3.79
CA SER A 101 -9.39 10.78 3.58
C SER A 101 -9.50 9.26 3.52
N SER A 102 -10.15 8.65 4.51
CA SER A 102 -10.55 7.24 4.44
C SER A 102 -11.52 6.96 3.29
N LYS A 103 -12.08 8.01 2.66
CA LYS A 103 -13.02 7.93 1.53
C LYS A 103 -12.34 7.85 0.17
N ASN A 104 -11.02 7.98 0.09
CA ASN A 104 -10.28 7.83 -1.17
C ASN A 104 -9.82 6.38 -1.38
N THR A 105 -10.59 5.40 -0.92
CA THR A 105 -10.48 4.06 -1.47
C THR A 105 -10.89 4.15 -2.93
N LYS A 106 -9.88 4.12 -3.81
CA LYS A 106 -10.07 4.07 -5.26
C LYS A 106 -11.14 3.03 -5.53
N ARG A 107 -12.24 3.44 -6.17
CA ARG A 107 -13.36 2.52 -6.41
C ARG A 107 -12.81 1.32 -7.20
N PRO A 108 -13.15 0.09 -6.80
CA PRO A 108 -12.75 -1.08 -7.57
C PRO A 108 -13.21 -0.92 -9.03
N PRO A 109 -12.43 -1.40 -10.01
CA PRO A 109 -12.75 -1.22 -11.43
C PRO A 109 -14.14 -1.75 -11.82
N TRP A 110 -14.64 -2.78 -11.14
CA TRP A 110 -15.97 -3.38 -11.34
C TRP A 110 -17.13 -2.56 -10.76
N MET A 111 -16.86 -1.53 -9.96
CA MET A 111 -17.88 -0.80 -9.20
C MET A 111 -18.36 0.45 -9.95
N ASN A 112 -19.24 0.23 -10.93
CA ASN A 112 -19.95 1.30 -11.64
C ASN A 112 -21.10 1.90 -10.80
N LYS A 113 -21.75 2.97 -11.30
CA LYS A 113 -22.85 3.65 -10.59
C LYS A 113 -24.04 2.73 -10.31
N GLU A 114 -24.35 1.82 -11.22
CA GLU A 114 -25.48 0.90 -11.13
C GLU A 114 -25.26 -0.15 -10.03
N VAL A 115 -24.11 -0.83 -10.07
CA VAL A 115 -23.70 -1.81 -9.05
C VAL A 115 -23.65 -1.15 -7.67
N LEU A 116 -23.16 0.09 -7.61
CA LEU A 116 -23.16 0.86 -6.36
C LEU A 116 -24.58 1.14 -5.86
N GLY A 117 -25.52 1.46 -6.76
CA GLY A 117 -26.94 1.60 -6.45
C GLY A 117 -27.52 0.34 -5.82
N LYS A 118 -27.24 -0.84 -6.41
CA LYS A 118 -27.68 -2.12 -5.86
C LYS A 118 -27.06 -2.44 -4.49
N VAL A 119 -25.78 -2.10 -4.28
CA VAL A 119 -25.11 -2.25 -2.97
C VAL A 119 -25.76 -1.35 -1.92
N LYS A 120 -26.12 -0.12 -2.27
CA LYS A 120 -26.84 0.80 -1.38
C LYS A 120 -28.25 0.30 -1.07
N HIS A 121 -28.98 -0.13 -2.08
CA HIS A 121 -30.33 -0.68 -1.93
C HIS A 121 -30.34 -1.89 -1.00
N LYS A 122 -29.35 -2.80 -1.13
CA LYS A 122 -29.17 -3.92 -0.19
C LYS A 122 -28.97 -3.45 1.26
N LYS A 123 -28.23 -2.36 1.47
CA LYS A 123 -27.99 -1.79 2.80
C LYS A 123 -29.25 -1.14 3.38
N GLU A 124 -30.04 -0.49 2.54
CA GLU A 124 -31.33 0.09 2.91
C GLU A 124 -32.35 -1.00 3.25
N ALA A 125 -32.44 -2.04 2.43
CA ALA A 125 -33.28 -3.21 2.70
C ALA A 125 -32.91 -3.89 4.03
N TYR A 126 -31.62 -4.03 4.33
CA TYR A 126 -31.18 -4.54 5.65
C TYR A 126 -31.65 -3.64 6.81
N ARG A 127 -31.60 -2.31 6.65
CA ARG A 127 -32.08 -1.38 7.67
C ARG A 127 -33.60 -1.47 7.86
N GLY A 128 -34.35 -1.53 6.76
CA GLY A 128 -35.80 -1.67 6.78
C GLY A 128 -36.22 -2.98 7.42
N TRP A 129 -35.60 -4.10 7.02
CA TRP A 129 -35.83 -5.41 7.63
C TRP A 129 -35.49 -5.41 9.13
N LYS A 130 -34.36 -4.82 9.52
CA LYS A 130 -33.97 -4.70 10.92
C LYS A 130 -34.97 -3.87 11.76
N GLN A 131 -35.71 -2.97 11.13
CA GLN A 131 -36.74 -2.13 11.75
C GLN A 131 -38.16 -2.72 11.62
N GLY A 132 -38.30 -3.91 11.03
CA GLY A 132 -39.60 -4.54 10.79
C GLY A 132 -40.42 -3.91 9.66
N GLN A 133 -39.82 -3.04 8.85
CA GLN A 133 -40.48 -2.33 7.74
C GLN A 133 -40.47 -3.10 6.43
N VAL A 134 -39.63 -4.13 6.31
CA VAL A 134 -39.44 -4.93 5.10
C VAL A 134 -39.53 -6.40 5.49
N ALA A 135 -40.30 -7.18 4.74
CA ALA A 135 -40.42 -8.61 4.98
C ALA A 135 -39.08 -9.33 4.76
N TRP A 136 -38.90 -10.49 5.40
CA TRP A 136 -37.66 -11.25 5.25
C TRP A 136 -37.44 -11.70 3.79
N GLU A 137 -38.52 -12.09 3.11
CA GLU A 137 -38.55 -12.58 1.74
C GLU A 137 -38.08 -11.50 0.77
N GLU A 138 -38.64 -10.29 0.88
CA GLU A 138 -38.25 -9.13 0.07
C GLU A 138 -36.78 -8.76 0.30
N TYR A 139 -36.32 -8.74 1.55
CA TYR A 139 -34.91 -8.51 1.87
C TYR A 139 -34.01 -9.58 1.24
N ARG A 140 -34.40 -10.85 1.32
CA ARG A 140 -33.63 -11.98 0.77
C ARG A 140 -33.47 -11.86 -0.74
N GLU A 141 -34.53 -11.50 -1.46
CA GLU A 141 -34.50 -11.29 -2.91
C GLU A 141 -33.57 -10.14 -3.30
N ILE A 142 -33.68 -9.00 -2.59
CA ILE A 142 -32.80 -7.83 -2.82
C ILE A 142 -31.33 -8.20 -2.59
N VAL A 143 -31.04 -8.96 -1.52
CA VAL A 143 -29.68 -9.43 -1.22
C VAL A 143 -29.15 -10.33 -2.32
N GLN A 144 -29.96 -11.28 -2.80
CA GLN A 144 -29.55 -12.23 -3.83
C GLN A 144 -29.28 -11.52 -5.15
N ALA A 145 -30.21 -10.69 -5.61
CA ALA A 145 -30.05 -9.89 -6.83
C ALA A 145 -28.83 -8.97 -6.75
N GLY A 146 -28.61 -8.32 -5.60
CA GLY A 146 -27.43 -7.48 -5.37
C GLY A 146 -26.11 -8.26 -5.39
N ARG A 147 -26.09 -9.48 -4.83
CA ARG A 147 -24.91 -10.37 -4.88
C ARG A 147 -24.60 -10.79 -6.31
N ASP A 148 -25.61 -11.21 -7.06
CA ASP A 148 -25.45 -11.65 -8.44
C ASP A 148 -24.95 -10.54 -9.35
N GLN A 149 -25.45 -9.32 -9.18
CA GLN A 149 -24.95 -8.17 -9.94
C GLN A 149 -23.48 -7.85 -9.62
N VAL A 150 -23.09 -7.88 -8.34
CA VAL A 150 -21.68 -7.70 -7.96
C VAL A 150 -20.79 -8.80 -8.53
N ARG A 151 -21.27 -10.06 -8.54
CA ARG A 151 -20.55 -11.20 -9.12
C ARG A 151 -20.36 -11.01 -10.63
N LYS A 152 -21.43 -10.69 -11.37
CA LYS A 152 -21.40 -10.41 -12.81
C LYS A 152 -20.46 -9.25 -13.16
N ALA A 153 -20.54 -8.15 -12.42
CA ALA A 153 -19.68 -6.98 -12.66
C ALA A 153 -18.19 -7.28 -12.46
N LYS A 154 -17.83 -8.06 -11.44
CA LYS A 154 -16.45 -8.52 -11.22
C LYS A 154 -15.97 -9.38 -12.39
N ALA A 155 -16.75 -10.39 -12.76
CA ALA A 155 -16.42 -11.29 -13.86
C ALA A 155 -16.25 -10.52 -15.19
N LEU A 156 -17.15 -9.60 -15.52
CA LEU A 156 -17.06 -8.79 -16.74
C LEU A 156 -15.79 -7.94 -16.78
N THR A 157 -15.38 -7.40 -15.64
CA THR A 157 -14.16 -6.60 -15.53
C THR A 157 -12.90 -7.45 -15.68
N GLU A 158 -12.91 -8.66 -15.13
CA GLU A 158 -11.80 -9.61 -15.28
C GLU A 158 -11.70 -10.13 -16.72
N ILE A 159 -12.84 -10.40 -17.37
CA ILE A 159 -12.91 -10.77 -18.80
C ILE A 159 -12.38 -9.64 -19.67
N SER A 160 -12.77 -8.39 -19.44
CA SER A 160 -12.28 -7.26 -20.24
C SER A 160 -10.77 -7.05 -20.06
N LEU A 161 -10.26 -7.18 -18.82
CA LEU A 161 -8.83 -7.13 -18.54
C LEU A 161 -8.06 -8.25 -19.25
N ALA A 162 -8.58 -9.48 -19.25
CA ALA A 162 -7.96 -10.62 -19.93
C ALA A 162 -7.94 -10.45 -21.45
N ARG A 163 -9.04 -9.95 -22.04
CA ARG A 163 -9.12 -9.68 -23.48
C ARG A 163 -8.14 -8.59 -23.94
N ASP A 164 -7.95 -7.56 -23.12
CA ASP A 164 -7.09 -6.42 -23.44
C ASP A 164 -5.62 -6.61 -23.04
N VAL A 165 -5.20 -7.81 -22.59
CA VAL A 165 -3.81 -8.07 -22.18
C VAL A 165 -2.83 -7.71 -23.29
N LYS A 166 -3.17 -7.98 -24.56
CA LYS A 166 -2.28 -7.73 -25.69
C LYS A 166 -1.96 -6.24 -25.87
N ASN A 167 -2.95 -5.35 -25.68
CA ASN A 167 -2.78 -3.92 -25.87
C ASN A 167 -2.40 -3.20 -24.56
N ASN A 168 -2.81 -3.73 -23.41
CA ASN A 168 -2.64 -3.10 -22.10
C ASN A 168 -2.19 -4.09 -21.01
N LYS A 169 -1.00 -4.67 -21.21
CA LYS A 169 -0.35 -5.57 -20.24
C LYS A 169 -0.30 -4.94 -18.83
N LYS A 170 -0.02 -3.63 -18.74
CA LYS A 170 0.13 -2.90 -17.47
C LYS A 170 -1.14 -2.93 -16.62
N SER A 171 -2.33 -2.81 -17.20
CA SER A 171 -3.58 -2.86 -16.42
C SER A 171 -3.86 -4.25 -15.85
N PHE A 172 -3.53 -5.30 -16.60
CA PHE A 172 -3.70 -6.69 -16.17
C PHE A 172 -2.77 -7.02 -15.00
N TYR A 173 -1.47 -6.77 -15.15
CA TYR A 173 -0.50 -7.05 -14.08
C TYR A 173 -0.76 -6.21 -12.83
N ARG A 174 -1.21 -4.95 -12.99
CA ARG A 174 -1.65 -4.11 -11.86
C ARG A 174 -2.86 -4.68 -11.14
N TYR A 175 -3.87 -5.18 -11.88
CA TYR A 175 -5.04 -5.82 -11.26
C TYR A 175 -4.62 -7.07 -10.49
N PHE A 176 -3.73 -7.90 -11.06
CA PHE A 176 -3.22 -9.09 -10.41
C PHE A 176 -2.37 -8.76 -9.17
N SER A 177 -1.47 -7.77 -9.25
CA SER A 177 -0.67 -7.33 -8.11
C SER A 177 -1.53 -6.77 -6.97
N ASP A 178 -2.58 -6.02 -7.28
CA ASP A 178 -3.53 -5.50 -6.27
C ASP A 178 -4.32 -6.62 -5.56
N LYS A 179 -4.40 -7.81 -6.17
CA LYS A 179 -5.10 -8.99 -5.62
C LYS A 179 -4.18 -9.93 -4.84
N ARG A 180 -2.86 -9.84 -5.04
CA ARG A 180 -1.89 -10.59 -4.24
C ARG A 180 -1.97 -10.10 -2.78
N LYS A 181 -2.29 -11.00 -1.85
CA LYS A 181 -2.42 -10.68 -0.41
C LYS A 181 -1.08 -10.37 0.24
N ALA A 182 0.00 -10.94 -0.29
CA ALA A 182 1.36 -10.62 0.11
C ALA A 182 1.89 -9.51 -0.79
N ARG A 183 2.37 -8.43 -0.18
CA ARG A 183 3.42 -7.65 -0.83
C ARG A 183 4.66 -8.53 -0.78
N GLU A 184 5.33 -8.69 -1.91
CA GLU A 184 6.69 -9.22 -1.94
C GLU A 184 7.55 -8.23 -1.14
N ASN A 185 7.66 -8.45 0.16
CA ASN A 185 8.70 -7.83 0.96
C ASN A 185 9.99 -8.62 0.67
N VAL A 186 11.13 -7.97 0.86
CA VAL A 186 12.41 -8.68 0.83
C VAL A 186 12.31 -9.85 1.82
N GLY A 187 12.44 -11.06 1.27
CA GLY A 187 12.40 -12.30 2.05
C GLY A 187 13.52 -12.31 3.10
N PRO A 188 13.53 -13.31 3.99
CA PRO A 188 14.67 -13.47 4.89
C PRO A 188 15.97 -13.57 4.09
N LEU A 189 16.97 -12.80 4.47
CA LEU A 189 18.30 -12.82 3.84
C LEU A 189 19.22 -13.74 4.63
N ARG A 190 20.33 -14.16 4.03
CA ARG A 190 21.43 -14.79 4.76
C ARG A 190 22.55 -13.77 4.89
N ASN A 191 23.03 -13.57 6.11
CA ASN A 191 24.24 -12.80 6.35
C ASN A 191 25.50 -13.65 6.05
N GLU A 192 26.67 -13.03 6.19
CA GLU A 192 27.96 -13.70 5.95
C GLU A 192 28.22 -14.88 6.91
N THR A 193 27.67 -14.86 8.13
CA THR A 193 27.76 -15.98 9.09
C THR A 193 26.80 -17.13 8.75
N GLY A 194 25.93 -16.96 7.74
CA GLY A 194 24.98 -17.98 7.27
C GLY A 194 23.64 -17.99 8.02
N ASP A 195 23.43 -17.06 8.95
CA ASP A 195 22.22 -16.90 9.74
C ASP A 195 21.08 -16.25 8.94
N LEU A 196 19.85 -16.61 9.28
CA LEU A 196 18.66 -16.12 8.59
C LEU A 196 18.18 -14.79 9.19
N VAL A 197 18.32 -13.72 8.42
CA VAL A 197 17.98 -12.35 8.81
C VAL A 197 16.54 -12.03 8.42
N THR A 198 15.69 -11.72 9.39
CA THR A 198 14.25 -11.48 9.18
C THR A 198 13.82 -10.05 9.48
N GLN A 199 14.58 -9.29 10.28
CA GLN A 199 14.30 -7.88 10.60
C GLN A 199 14.73 -6.95 9.46
N ASP A 200 13.95 -5.90 9.20
CA ASP A 200 14.21 -4.99 8.06
C ASP A 200 15.50 -4.17 8.22
N MET A 201 15.93 -3.88 9.46
CA MET A 201 17.18 -3.15 9.74
C MET A 201 18.40 -4.01 9.41
N GLU A 202 18.46 -5.22 9.97
CA GLU A 202 19.52 -6.19 9.71
C GLU A 202 19.58 -6.58 8.21
N LYS A 203 18.43 -6.68 7.52
CA LYS A 203 18.41 -6.90 6.06
C LYS A 203 19.07 -5.75 5.30
N ALA A 204 18.87 -4.51 5.75
CA ALA A 204 19.49 -3.35 5.11
C ALA A 204 21.00 -3.35 5.32
N GLU A 205 21.47 -3.71 6.52
CA GLU A 205 22.90 -3.87 6.84
C GLU A 205 23.55 -4.94 5.95
N VAL A 206 22.95 -6.14 5.85
CA VAL A 206 23.48 -7.21 4.97
C VAL A 206 23.58 -6.77 3.50
N LEU A 207 22.61 -5.98 3.02
CA LEU A 207 22.64 -5.45 1.65
C LEU A 207 23.70 -4.34 1.49
N ASP A 208 23.90 -3.51 2.51
CA ASP A 208 24.90 -2.45 2.53
C ASP A 208 26.32 -3.05 2.57
N ASP A 209 26.56 -4.05 3.41
CA ASP A 209 27.82 -4.81 3.48
C ASP A 209 28.14 -5.47 2.14
N PHE A 210 27.16 -6.12 1.51
CA PHE A 210 27.33 -6.70 0.18
C PHE A 210 27.64 -5.63 -0.86
N PHE A 211 26.94 -4.49 -0.83
CA PHE A 211 27.20 -3.37 -1.73
C PHE A 211 28.62 -2.84 -1.54
N ALA A 212 29.02 -2.55 -0.30
CA ALA A 212 30.37 -2.12 0.03
C ALA A 212 31.44 -3.11 -0.46
N SER A 213 31.23 -4.42 -0.27
CA SER A 213 32.12 -5.49 -0.73
C SER A 213 32.34 -5.48 -2.26
N VAL A 214 31.29 -5.23 -3.05
CA VAL A 214 31.40 -5.12 -4.51
C VAL A 214 32.21 -3.90 -4.95
N PHE A 215 32.15 -2.79 -4.20
CA PHE A 215 32.87 -1.54 -4.54
C PHE A 215 34.25 -1.42 -3.88
N THR A 216 34.54 -2.21 -2.85
CA THR A 216 35.88 -2.30 -2.22
C THR A 216 36.69 -3.48 -2.75
N GLY A 217 36.04 -4.46 -3.39
CA GLY A 217 36.66 -5.63 -4.00
C GLY A 217 37.16 -5.41 -5.43
N LYS A 218 38.28 -4.68 -5.55
CA LYS A 218 39.29 -4.62 -6.65
C LYS A 218 39.69 -3.19 -6.96
N CYS A 219 40.49 -2.61 -6.07
CA CYS A 219 41.52 -1.69 -6.52
C CYS A 219 42.60 -2.53 -7.23
N PHE A 220 42.36 -2.93 -8.48
CA PHE A 220 43.49 -3.13 -9.37
C PHE A 220 44.11 -1.76 -9.53
N SER A 221 45.35 -1.63 -9.10
CA SER A 221 46.19 -0.45 -9.22
C SER A 221 46.24 0.02 -10.67
N TYR A 222 45.27 0.84 -11.08
CA TYR A 222 45.40 1.69 -12.24
C TYR A 222 45.41 3.10 -11.69
N THR A 223 46.62 3.63 -11.57
CA THR A 223 46.90 5.05 -11.41
C THR A 223 46.26 5.76 -12.60
N VAL A 224 44.99 6.15 -12.48
CA VAL A 224 44.33 7.04 -13.42
C VAL A 224 44.95 8.41 -13.21
N GLN A 225 45.89 8.78 -14.07
CA GLN A 225 46.22 10.18 -14.24
C GLN A 225 44.95 10.90 -14.70
N VAL A 226 44.52 11.86 -13.88
CA VAL A 226 43.45 12.79 -14.23
C VAL A 226 43.91 13.59 -15.44
N THR A 227 43.30 13.33 -16.58
CA THR A 227 43.25 14.29 -17.67
C THR A 227 41.81 14.77 -17.79
N GLU A 228 41.64 16.08 -17.71
CA GLU A 228 40.35 16.78 -17.78
C GLU A 228 39.61 16.42 -19.08
N GLY A 229 38.52 15.68 -18.95
CA GLY A 229 37.65 15.27 -20.05
C GLY A 229 36.30 15.99 -20.00
N LYS A 230 36.20 17.04 -20.81
CA LYS A 230 35.02 17.87 -21.08
C LYS A 230 33.75 17.04 -21.35
N GLY A 231 32.64 17.43 -20.72
CA GLY A 231 31.35 16.74 -20.75
C GLY A 231 30.82 16.46 -22.16
N ARG A 232 30.18 15.29 -22.31
CA ARG A 232 29.29 14.98 -23.44
C ARG A 232 28.05 14.23 -22.96
N ASP A 233 26.94 14.69 -23.53
CA ASP A 233 25.56 14.25 -23.35
C ASP A 233 25.38 12.75 -23.62
N TRP A 234 24.60 12.08 -22.76
CA TRP A 234 24.20 10.69 -22.91
C TRP A 234 22.76 10.62 -23.44
N GLU A 235 22.58 10.94 -24.72
CA GLU A 235 21.43 10.44 -25.48
C GLU A 235 21.97 9.51 -26.57
N ASN A 236 21.45 8.28 -26.58
CA ASN A 236 21.72 7.17 -27.50
C ASN A 236 22.86 6.21 -27.09
N ALA A 237 22.55 5.32 -26.14
CA ALA A 237 23.19 4.01 -26.06
C ALA A 237 22.10 2.93 -26.13
N GLU A 238 22.10 2.15 -27.22
CA GLU A 238 21.26 0.96 -27.37
C GLU A 238 21.71 -0.16 -26.41
N PRO A 239 20.79 -1.01 -25.93
CA PRO A 239 21.14 -2.09 -25.00
C PRO A 239 21.83 -3.26 -25.72
N PRO A 240 22.81 -3.94 -25.09
CA PRO A 240 23.50 -5.06 -25.71
C PRO A 240 22.60 -6.30 -25.79
N THR A 241 22.66 -6.94 -26.96
CA THR A 241 21.96 -8.18 -27.32
C THR A 241 22.47 -9.35 -26.48
N VAL A 242 21.54 -10.08 -25.85
CA VAL A 242 21.81 -11.37 -25.20
C VAL A 242 22.02 -12.43 -26.28
N GLY A 243 23.20 -13.05 -26.28
CA GLY A 243 23.48 -14.27 -27.03
C GLY A 243 22.83 -15.47 -26.35
N GLU A 244 22.09 -16.24 -27.12
CA GLU A 244 21.60 -17.57 -26.75
C GLU A 244 22.78 -18.54 -26.71
N ASP A 245 22.86 -19.36 -25.67
CA ASP A 245 23.55 -20.65 -25.74
C ASP A 245 22.66 -21.72 -25.09
N GLN A 246 22.27 -22.70 -25.91
CA GLN A 246 21.86 -24.05 -25.53
C GLN A 246 23.15 -24.86 -25.28
N VAL A 247 23.25 -25.80 -24.36
CA VAL A 247 22.48 -27.05 -24.16
C VAL A 247 22.43 -27.40 -22.68
#